data_AF-Q6TGM4-F1
#
_entry.id   AF-Q6TGM4-F1
#
_cell.length_a   1.000
_cell.length_b   1.000
_cell.length_c   1.000
_cell.angle_alpha   90.00
_cell.angle_beta   90.00
_cell.angle_gamma   90.00
#
_symmetry.space_group_name_H-M   'P 1'
#
loop_
_entity.id
_entity.type
_entity.pdbx_description
1 polymer ?
#
loop_
_entity_poly.entity_id
_entity_poly.type
_entity_poly.pdbx_seq_one_letter_code
_entity_poly.pdbx_strand_id
1 'polypeptide(L)' 'PEAWDYGQGFVNEEMIRDHLPPLEEEPLVLMCGPPPMIQYACLPNLDHVGHPTERCFVF' A
#
# COMPACT_ATOMS: atom_id res chain seq x y z
N PRO A 1 -5.73 -17.17 10.23
CA PRO A 1 -6.08 -18.61 10.35
C PRO A 1 -5.02 -19.31 11.20
N GLU A 2 -5.27 -20.48 11.79
CA GLU A 2 -4.32 -21.13 12.73
C GLU A 2 -2.92 -21.39 12.16
N ALA A 3 -2.76 -21.42 10.83
CA ALA A 3 -1.46 -21.52 10.15
C ALA A 3 -1.41 -20.61 8.91
N TRP A 4 -1.47 -19.29 9.09
CA TRP A 4 -1.36 -18.30 8.01
C TRP A 4 -0.07 -17.49 8.14
N ASP A 5 0.81 -17.62 7.16
CA ASP A 5 2.16 -17.05 7.19
C ASP A 5 2.27 -15.62 6.62
N TYR A 6 1.16 -15.05 6.13
CA TYR A 6 1.14 -13.74 5.48
C TYR A 6 0.32 -12.70 6.27
N GLY A 7 0.23 -11.49 5.73
CA GLY A 7 -0.57 -10.41 6.29
C GLY A 7 -2.05 -10.80 6.50
N GLN A 8 -2.64 -10.31 7.58
CA GLN A 8 -4.06 -10.45 7.91
C GLN A 8 -4.64 -9.08 8.28
N GLY A 9 -5.83 -8.77 7.77
CA GLY A 9 -6.51 -7.48 7.98
C GLY A 9 -6.59 -6.64 6.70
N PHE A 10 -6.78 -5.32 6.86
CA PHE A 10 -6.64 -4.38 5.76
C PHE A 10 -5.17 -4.05 5.51
N VAL A 11 -4.86 -3.52 4.31
CA VAL A 11 -3.53 -2.97 4.01
C VAL A 11 -3.19 -1.89 5.03
N ASN A 12 -1.99 -1.97 5.59
CA ASN A 12 -1.49 -1.02 6.59
C ASN A 12 -0.07 -0.57 6.23
N GLU A 13 0.45 0.38 7.00
CA GLU A 13 1.78 0.97 6.79
C GLU A 13 2.91 -0.08 6.82
N GLU A 14 2.89 -1.01 7.77
CA GLU A 14 3.89 -2.08 7.92
C GLU A 14 3.93 -2.96 6.67
N MET A 15 2.76 -3.41 6.20
CA MET A 15 2.67 -4.21 4.98
C MET A 15 3.25 -3.48 3.76
N ILE A 16 3.03 -2.16 3.65
CA ILE A 16 3.58 -1.36 2.54
C ILE A 16 5.11 -1.25 2.65
N ARG A 17 5.66 -0.95 3.83
CA ARG A 17 7.12 -0.84 4.03
C ARG A 17 7.84 -2.16 3.75
N ASP A 18 7.24 -3.27 4.13
CA ASP A 18 7.88 -4.59 4.04
C ASP A 18 7.76 -5.23 2.66
N HIS A 19 6.74 -4.87 1.87
CA HIS A 19 6.40 -5.59 0.64
C HIS A 19 6.40 -4.73 -0.63
N LEU A 20 6.44 -3.39 -0.54
CA LEU A 20 6.64 -2.53 -1.70
C LEU A 20 8.11 -2.09 -1.82
N PRO A 21 8.57 -1.76 -3.05
CA PRO A 21 9.89 -1.17 -3.21
C PRO A 21 10.03 0.14 -2.44
N PRO A 22 11.22 0.43 -1.89
CA PRO A 22 11.46 1.65 -1.14
C PRO A 22 11.40 2.88 -2.06
N LEU A 23 11.23 4.06 -1.45
CA LEU A 23 11.04 5.33 -2.17
C LEU A 23 12.20 5.71 -3.09
N GLU A 24 13.41 5.33 -2.68
CA GLU A 24 14.67 5.61 -3.36
C GLU A 24 14.74 4.96 -4.75
N GLU A 25 13.96 3.91 -4.99
CA GLU A 25 13.85 3.25 -6.29
C GLU A 25 12.85 3.94 -7.22
N GLU A 26 12.20 5.00 -6.75
CA GLU A 26 11.19 5.76 -7.48
C GLU A 26 10.07 4.91 -8.11
N PRO A 27 9.45 3.97 -7.36
CA PRO A 27 8.50 3.02 -7.94
C PRO A 27 7.20 3.70 -8.38
N LEU A 28 6.59 3.14 -9.42
CA LEU A 28 5.20 3.40 -9.80
C LEU A 28 4.27 2.49 -8.98
N VAL A 29 3.41 3.06 -8.16
CA VAL A 29 2.47 2.31 -7.33
C VAL A 29 1.11 2.25 -8.03
N LEU A 30 0.67 1.03 -8.33
CA LEU A 30 -0.60 0.77 -9.01
C LEU A 30 -1.60 0.17 -8.02
N MET A 31 -2.81 0.72 -8.02
CA MET A 31 -3.88 0.34 -7.10
C MET A 31 -5.13 -0.03 -7.88
N CYS A 32 -5.76 -1.13 -7.49
CA CYS A 32 -7.08 -1.52 -7.99
C CYS A 32 -7.81 -2.26 -6.86
N GLY A 33 -9.06 -1.90 -6.62
CA GLY A 33 -9.86 -2.52 -5.57
C GLY A 33 -11.09 -1.69 -5.20
N PRO A 34 -11.85 -2.13 -4.19
CA PRO A 34 -13.00 -1.40 -3.71
C PRO A 34 -12.63 0.03 -3.28
N PRO A 35 -13.46 1.05 -3.55
CA PRO A 35 -13.15 2.43 -3.16
C PRO A 35 -12.73 2.62 -1.69
N PRO A 36 -13.34 1.92 -0.70
CA PRO A 36 -12.89 2.02 0.70
C PRO A 36 -11.47 1.49 0.94
N MET A 37 -11.03 0.46 0.21
CA MET A 37 -9.66 -0.04 0.31
C MET A 37 -8.67 1.04 -0.14
N ILE A 38 -8.95 1.67 -1.28
CA ILE A 38 -8.06 2.70 -1.82
C ILE A 38 -8.02 3.93 -0.92
N GLN A 39 -9.20 4.43 -0.52
CA GLN A 39 -9.35 5.68 0.22
C GLN A 39 -8.86 5.61 1.66
N TYR A 40 -9.02 4.46 2.33
CA TYR A 40 -8.75 4.35 3.77
C TYR A 40 -7.56 3.46 4.13
N ALA A 41 -7.16 2.53 3.26
CA ALA A 41 -6.09 1.59 3.54
C ALA A 41 -4.85 1.79 2.65
N CYS A 42 -5.00 2.17 1.38
CA CYS A 42 -3.85 2.35 0.50
C CYS A 42 -3.30 3.78 0.57
N LEU A 43 -4.08 4.78 0.14
CA LEU A 43 -3.59 6.16 -0.02
C LEU A 43 -3.01 6.76 1.28
N PRO A 44 -3.66 6.65 2.46
CA PRO A 44 -3.10 7.22 3.69
C PRO A 44 -1.79 6.56 4.10
N ASN A 45 -1.68 5.24 3.96
CA ASN A 45 -0.47 4.52 4.34
C ASN A 45 0.67 4.73 3.33
N LEU A 46 0.38 4.87 2.03
CA LEU A 46 1.39 5.27 1.03
C LEU A 46 1.95 6.66 1.32
N ASP A 47 1.10 7.62 1.70
CA ASP A 47 1.51 8.97 2.09
C ASP A 47 2.39 8.94 3.36
N HIS A 48 2.02 8.16 4.38
CA HIS A 48 2.82 7.99 5.60
C HIS A 48 4.19 7.35 5.35
N VAL A 49 4.28 6.40 4.41
CA VAL A 49 5.56 5.80 4.00
C VAL A 49 6.37 6.78 3.16
N GLY A 50 5.72 7.75 2.50
CA GLY A 50 6.33 8.84 1.74
C GLY A 50 6.25 8.66 0.23
N HIS A 51 5.41 7.74 -0.27
CA HIS A 51 5.23 7.56 -1.72
C HIS A 51 4.48 8.77 -2.29
N PRO A 52 5.06 9.48 -3.27
CA PRO A 52 4.44 10.67 -3.83
C PRO A 52 3.15 10.32 -4.58
N THR A 53 2.14 11.18 -4.45
CA THR A 53 0.82 10.96 -5.06
C THR A 53 0.91 10.89 -6.57
N GLU A 54 1.84 11.62 -7.18
CA GLU A 54 2.10 11.64 -8.63
C GLU A 54 2.57 10.27 -9.17
N ARG A 55 3.03 9.38 -8.28
CA ARG A 55 3.44 8.02 -8.62
C ARG A 55 2.41 6.96 -8.21
N CYS A 56 1.27 7.37 -7.68
CA CYS A 56 0.21 6.48 -7.20
C CYS A 56 -1.00 6.55 -8.13
N PHE A 57 -1.33 5.45 -8.81
CA PHE A 57 -2.39 5.42 -9.83
C PHE A 57 -3.47 4.41 -9.45
N VAL A 58 -4.73 4.83 -9.55
CA VAL A 58 -5.91 4.01 -9.28
C VAL A 58 -6.61 3.67 -10.60
N PHE A 59 -6.88 2.38 -10.83
CA PHE A 59 -7.68 1.89 -11.95
C PHE A 59 -9.17 1.85 -11.65
#